data_AF-A0A6B2CVE2-F1
#
_entry.id   AF-A0A6B2CVE2-F1
#
_cell.length_a   1.000
_cell.length_b   1.000
_cell.length_c   1.000
_cell.angle_alpha   90.00
_cell.angle_beta   90.00
_cell.angle_gamma   90.00
#
_symmetry.space_group_name_H-M   'P 1'
#
loop_
_entity.id
_entity.type
_entity.pdbx_description
1 polymer ?
#
loop_
_entity_poly.entity_id
_entity_poly.type
_entity_poly.pdbx_seq_one_letter_code
_entity_poly.pdbx_strand_id
1 'polypeptide(L)'
;MGSLLNVDYGDELTRLRVHEIVKYFQRLGIPLKLAKIPNDVIADSFYIHYRTPILKEEPAEEEALWHLFVKTYVATEVYQEVSRISRYNYQVSKSASVKLLRAYNSLLSRIERGSLEGWEDKKQEFRELAQNQQLRQEISSLLRFYMGSIKNIEKLRKAVTKALGDEVGKEAAELLFDIDIDPYRARLAKILESLVETISAVQTEMEQGPLSERRGVVSGVTRLRAFSDLQRATNLSKAIYIQSKELFGYKLATKSLSIYDATLDTREKIYLLVDKSGSMFYTLYDGVAMDMTQKITWATALAVALMKRSRKSLLRFFDQMVYPPITNIKDIVKALLRVLPL
;
A
#
# COMPACT_ATOMS: atom_id res chain seq x y z
N MET A 1 20.94 -30.14 -0.91
CA MET A 1 20.99 -29.48 -2.23
C MET A 1 19.57 -29.29 -2.73
N GLY A 2 18.92 -28.16 -2.43
CA GLY A 2 17.46 -27.95 -2.43
C GLY A 2 16.61 -28.35 -3.65
N SER A 3 15.30 -28.12 -3.55
CA SER A 3 14.27 -28.69 -4.44
C SER A 3 14.09 -27.97 -5.79
N LEU A 4 14.78 -26.85 -6.02
CA LEU A 4 14.66 -26.06 -7.24
C LEU A 4 15.88 -26.21 -8.15
N LEU A 5 15.64 -26.42 -9.45
CA LEU A 5 16.68 -26.52 -10.48
C LEU A 5 17.26 -25.17 -10.90
N ASN A 6 16.48 -24.10 -10.76
CA ASN A 6 16.91 -22.77 -11.20
C ASN A 6 17.61 -21.95 -10.09
N VAL A 7 17.85 -22.52 -8.91
CA VAL A 7 18.57 -21.87 -7.80
C VAL A 7 20.02 -22.32 -7.78
N ASP A 8 20.94 -21.35 -7.79
CA ASP A 8 22.29 -21.58 -7.33
C ASP A 8 22.34 -21.39 -5.81
N TYR A 9 22.46 -22.50 -5.07
CA TYR A 9 22.57 -22.53 -3.61
C TYR A 9 23.97 -22.15 -3.11
N GLY A 10 24.97 -22.22 -3.99
CA GLY A 10 26.35 -21.83 -3.70
C GLY A 10 26.56 -20.31 -3.74
N ASP A 11 25.74 -19.61 -4.52
CA ASP A 11 25.82 -18.16 -4.76
C ASP A 11 25.72 -17.31 -3.48
N GLU A 12 26.54 -16.25 -3.41
CA GLU A 12 26.61 -15.33 -2.27
C GLU A 12 25.29 -14.58 -2.06
N LEU A 13 24.60 -14.21 -3.15
CA LEU A 13 23.32 -13.53 -3.07
C LEU A 13 22.24 -14.44 -2.45
N THR A 14 22.25 -15.73 -2.79
CA THR A 14 21.34 -16.72 -2.17
C THR A 14 21.60 -16.83 -0.67
N ARG A 15 22.87 -16.89 -0.25
CA ARG A 15 23.24 -16.94 1.18
C ARG A 15 22.84 -15.67 1.92
N LEU A 16 23.02 -14.50 1.31
CA LEU A 16 22.57 -13.22 1.88
C LEU A 16 21.06 -13.21 2.10
N ARG A 17 20.28 -13.68 1.13
CA ARG A 17 18.81 -13.77 1.23
C ARG A 17 18.35 -14.70 2.35
N VAL A 18 19.02 -15.85 2.50
CA VAL A 18 18.77 -16.78 3.62
C VAL A 18 19.01 -16.06 4.96
N HIS A 19 20.13 -15.35 5.11
CA HIS A 19 20.44 -14.60 6.33
C HIS A 19 19.41 -13.51 6.63
N GLU A 20 18.95 -12.80 5.61
CA GLU A 20 17.92 -11.77 5.76
C GLU A 20 16.58 -12.33 6.23
N ILE A 21 16.17 -13.49 5.71
CA ILE A 21 14.97 -14.20 6.15
C ILE A 21 15.11 -14.66 7.59
N VAL A 22 16.25 -15.26 7.97
CA VAL A 22 16.52 -15.69 9.35
C VAL A 22 16.47 -14.49 10.31
N LYS A 23 17.13 -13.38 9.96
CA LYS A 23 17.10 -12.14 10.75
C LYS A 23 15.70 -11.55 10.86
N TYR A 24 14.90 -11.65 9.80
CA TYR A 24 13.53 -11.16 9.81
C TYR A 24 12.65 -12.03 10.72
N PHE A 25 12.82 -13.35 10.69
CA PHE A 25 12.17 -14.27 11.62
C PHE A 25 12.49 -13.99 13.09
N GLN A 26 13.77 -13.83 13.41
CA GLN A 26 14.22 -13.55 14.77
C GLN A 26 13.61 -12.25 15.30
N ARG A 27 13.53 -11.22 14.47
CA ARG A 27 12.88 -9.94 14.80
C ARG A 27 11.40 -10.08 15.13
N LEU A 28 10.71 -11.03 14.50
CA LEU A 28 9.29 -11.28 14.71
C LEU A 28 9.01 -12.15 15.95
N GLY A 29 10.04 -12.66 16.64
CA GLY A 29 9.87 -13.48 17.85
C GLY A 29 9.17 -14.82 17.63
N ILE A 30 9.14 -15.32 16.38
CA ILE A 30 8.41 -16.54 16.03
C ILE A 30 9.25 -17.77 16.43
N PRO A 31 8.73 -18.70 17.24
CA PRO A 31 9.47 -19.89 17.64
C PRO A 31 9.57 -20.87 16.47
N LEU A 32 10.70 -20.84 15.77
CA LEU A 32 11.07 -21.80 14.74
C LEU A 32 12.23 -22.66 15.19
N LYS A 33 12.15 -23.95 14.87
CA LYS A 33 13.29 -24.85 14.99
C LYS A 33 14.23 -24.61 13.82
N LEU A 34 14.84 -23.43 13.75
CA LEU A 34 15.76 -23.04 12.66
C LEU A 34 16.91 -24.06 12.50
N ALA A 35 17.33 -24.69 13.60
CA ALA A 35 18.32 -25.77 13.57
C ALA A 35 17.89 -27.00 12.76
N LYS A 36 16.58 -27.22 12.56
CA LYS A 36 16.01 -28.34 11.80
C LYS A 36 15.62 -27.99 10.36
N ILE A 37 15.77 -26.72 9.96
CA ILE A 37 15.42 -26.26 8.61
C ILE A 37 16.72 -25.91 7.89
N PRO A 38 17.13 -26.72 6.89
CA PRO A 38 18.33 -26.44 6.10
C PRO A 38 18.27 -25.09 5.39
N ASN A 39 19.42 -24.46 5.17
CA ASN A 39 19.52 -23.20 4.44
C ASN A 39 18.92 -23.30 3.02
N ASP A 40 19.04 -24.47 2.38
CA ASP A 40 18.45 -24.77 1.08
C ASP A 40 16.92 -24.63 1.09
N VAL A 41 16.25 -25.08 2.16
CA VAL A 41 14.80 -24.95 2.35
C VAL A 41 14.41 -23.49 2.52
N ILE A 42 15.22 -22.71 3.24
CA ILE A 42 15.00 -21.27 3.42
C ILE A 42 15.16 -20.54 2.07
N ALA A 43 16.20 -20.88 1.30
CA ALA A 43 16.41 -20.33 -0.03
C ALA A 43 15.24 -20.67 -0.97
N ASP A 44 14.80 -21.92 -0.99
CA ASP A 44 13.65 -22.36 -1.78
C ASP A 44 12.39 -21.57 -1.43
N SER A 45 12.12 -21.40 -0.14
CA SER A 45 10.95 -20.66 0.32
C SER A 45 10.90 -19.22 -0.22
N PHE A 46 12.06 -18.60 -0.47
CA PHE A 46 12.15 -17.30 -1.13
C PHE A 46 11.93 -17.40 -2.63
N TYR A 47 12.69 -18.26 -3.29
CA TYR A 47 12.71 -18.33 -4.75
C TYR A 47 11.42 -18.86 -5.36
N ILE A 48 10.65 -19.67 -4.64
CA ILE A 48 9.30 -20.10 -5.07
C ILE A 48 8.36 -18.91 -5.28
N HIS A 49 8.50 -17.86 -4.45
CA HIS A 49 7.66 -16.67 -4.50
C HIS A 49 8.27 -15.58 -5.41
N TYR A 50 9.59 -15.40 -5.36
CA TYR A 50 10.27 -14.33 -6.08
C TYR A 50 10.27 -14.54 -7.61
N ARG A 51 10.25 -15.79 -8.07
CA ARG A 51 10.29 -16.15 -9.49
C ARG A 51 9.48 -17.42 -9.76
N THR A 52 9.38 -17.81 -11.02
CA THR A 52 8.76 -19.08 -11.40
C THR A 52 9.64 -20.25 -10.93
N PRO A 53 9.15 -21.14 -10.05
CA PRO A 53 9.91 -22.29 -9.57
C PRO A 53 10.03 -23.34 -10.67
N ILE A 54 11.21 -23.95 -10.78
CA ILE A 54 11.43 -25.14 -11.60
C ILE A 54 11.83 -26.24 -10.61
N LEU A 55 10.90 -27.16 -10.32
CA LEU A 55 11.13 -28.24 -9.37
C LEU A 55 11.93 -29.38 -10.02
N LYS A 56 12.78 -30.03 -9.22
CA LYS A 56 13.41 -31.30 -9.62
C LYS A 56 12.34 -32.38 -9.86
N GLU A 57 12.60 -33.31 -10.77
CA GLU A 57 11.68 -34.44 -10.99
C GLU A 57 11.77 -35.46 -9.85
N GLU A 58 12.99 -35.73 -9.39
CA GLU A 58 13.27 -36.62 -8.28
C GLU A 58 14.05 -35.88 -7.17
N PRO A 59 13.51 -35.80 -5.94
CA PRO A 59 14.25 -35.24 -4.81
C PRO A 59 15.22 -36.26 -4.22
N ALA A 60 16.29 -35.77 -3.59
CA ALA A 60 17.08 -36.60 -2.68
C ALA A 60 16.23 -37.00 -1.45
N GLU A 61 16.52 -38.14 -0.82
CA GLU A 61 15.78 -38.64 0.34
C GLU A 61 15.66 -37.60 1.47
N GLU A 62 16.73 -36.86 1.72
CA GLU A 62 16.79 -35.83 2.78
C GLU A 62 15.87 -34.63 2.52
N GLU A 63 15.43 -34.45 1.27
CA GLU A 63 14.59 -33.34 0.84
C GLU A 63 13.18 -33.78 0.43
N ALA A 64 12.89 -35.08 0.45
CA ALA A 64 11.66 -35.64 -0.07
C ALA A 64 10.41 -35.01 0.56
N LEU A 65 10.43 -34.76 1.88
CA LEU A 65 9.34 -34.10 2.59
C LEU A 65 9.16 -32.64 2.16
N TRP A 66 10.24 -31.87 2.10
CA TRP A 66 10.19 -30.47 1.66
C TRP A 66 9.73 -30.38 0.20
N HIS A 67 10.24 -31.25 -0.65
CA HIS A 67 9.86 -31.33 -2.05
C HIS A 67 8.37 -31.62 -2.20
N LEU A 68 7.82 -32.61 -1.47
CA LEU A 68 6.38 -32.90 -1.47
C LEU A 68 5.56 -31.70 -0.99
N PHE A 69 6.01 -31.02 0.07
CA PHE A 69 5.37 -29.84 0.62
C PHE A 69 5.29 -28.71 -0.41
N VAL A 70 6.41 -28.38 -1.05
CA VAL A 70 6.50 -27.35 -2.08
C VAL A 70 5.69 -27.73 -3.32
N LYS A 71 5.80 -28.97 -3.80
CA LYS A 71 5.04 -29.47 -4.95
C LYS A 71 3.54 -29.35 -4.72
N THR A 72 3.09 -29.68 -3.51
CA THR A 72 1.69 -29.51 -3.10
C THR A 72 1.32 -28.03 -3.09
N TYR A 73 2.16 -27.17 -2.52
CA TYR A 73 1.93 -25.73 -2.46
C TYR A 73 1.81 -25.07 -3.84
N VAL A 74 2.77 -25.32 -4.74
CA VAL A 74 2.80 -24.74 -6.09
C VAL A 74 1.56 -25.14 -6.92
N ALA A 75 0.99 -26.32 -6.64
CA ALA A 75 -0.23 -26.80 -7.28
C ALA A 75 -1.52 -26.12 -6.76
N THR A 76 -1.46 -25.35 -5.66
CA THR A 76 -2.65 -24.71 -5.08
C THR A 76 -3.03 -23.41 -5.79
N GLU A 77 -4.32 -23.06 -5.77
CA GLU A 77 -4.79 -21.72 -6.17
C GLU A 77 -4.16 -20.60 -5.33
N VAL A 78 -3.90 -20.89 -4.06
CA VAL A 78 -3.30 -19.94 -3.12
C VAL A 78 -1.94 -19.50 -3.64
N TYR A 79 -1.10 -20.43 -4.10
CA TYR A 79 0.18 -20.09 -4.74
C TYR A 79 0.00 -19.20 -5.97
N GLN A 80 -1.00 -19.47 -6.82
CA GLN A 80 -1.22 -18.66 -8.01
C GLN A 80 -1.52 -17.19 -7.66
N GLU A 81 -2.30 -16.96 -6.60
CA GLU A 81 -2.56 -15.62 -6.10
C GLU A 81 -1.32 -14.99 -5.46
N VAL A 82 -0.59 -15.73 -4.60
CA VAL A 82 0.65 -15.25 -3.99
C VAL A 82 1.67 -14.86 -5.05
N SER A 83 1.84 -15.67 -6.09
CA SER A 83 2.84 -15.45 -7.13
C SER A 83 2.56 -14.18 -7.95
N ARG A 84 1.30 -13.78 -8.12
CA ARG A 84 0.92 -12.55 -8.83
C ARG A 84 1.40 -11.28 -8.14
N ILE A 85 1.57 -11.32 -6.81
CA ILE A 85 2.00 -10.19 -5.98
C ILE A 85 3.45 -10.28 -5.53
N SER A 86 3.97 -11.50 -5.36
CA SER A 86 5.33 -11.72 -4.86
C SER A 86 6.41 -11.73 -5.96
N ARG A 87 6.06 -12.09 -7.21
CA ARG A 87 7.05 -12.16 -8.30
C ARG A 87 7.78 -10.84 -8.48
N TYR A 88 9.11 -10.91 -8.46
CA TYR A 88 10.04 -9.78 -8.53
C TYR A 88 9.88 -8.73 -7.41
N ASN A 89 9.04 -9.00 -6.39
CA ASN A 89 8.91 -8.16 -5.21
C ASN A 89 9.65 -8.82 -4.05
N TYR A 90 10.81 -8.27 -3.70
CA TYR A 90 11.65 -8.79 -2.65
C TYR A 90 10.95 -8.80 -1.28
N GLN A 91 10.26 -7.73 -0.89
CA GLN A 91 9.64 -7.65 0.45
C GLN A 91 8.48 -8.64 0.58
N VAL A 92 7.59 -8.68 -0.41
CA VAL A 92 6.46 -9.63 -0.40
C VAL A 92 6.96 -11.07 -0.46
N SER A 93 7.98 -11.36 -1.28
CA SER A 93 8.59 -12.69 -1.35
C SER A 93 9.19 -13.10 -0.01
N LYS A 94 9.92 -12.20 0.66
CA LYS A 94 10.48 -12.45 2.00
C LYS A 94 9.38 -12.77 3.02
N SER A 95 8.30 -12.01 3.03
CA SER A 95 7.14 -12.24 3.90
C SER A 95 6.39 -13.54 3.58
N ALA A 96 6.23 -13.88 2.30
CA ALA A 96 5.63 -15.14 1.88
C ALA A 96 6.49 -16.35 2.26
N SER A 97 7.82 -16.22 2.13
CA SER A 97 8.79 -17.22 2.60
C SER A 97 8.57 -17.53 4.07
N VAL A 98 8.37 -16.49 4.88
CA VAL A 98 8.16 -16.60 6.31
C VAL A 98 6.88 -17.37 6.63
N LYS A 99 5.78 -17.04 5.95
CA LYS A 99 4.51 -17.78 6.13
C LYS A 99 4.63 -19.24 5.72
N LEU A 100 5.29 -19.53 4.60
CA LEU A 100 5.51 -20.89 4.11
C LEU A 100 6.38 -21.71 5.07
N LEU A 101 7.46 -21.12 5.58
CA LEU A 101 8.35 -21.75 6.56
C LEU A 101 7.66 -21.99 7.91
N ARG A 102 6.73 -21.11 8.34
CA ARG A 102 5.88 -21.37 9.52
C ARG A 102 4.99 -22.58 9.32
N ALA A 103 4.35 -22.69 8.15
CA ALA A 103 3.54 -23.86 7.82
C ALA A 103 4.37 -25.14 7.84
N TYR A 104 5.58 -25.10 7.26
CA TYR A 104 6.50 -26.24 7.26
C TYR A 104 7.00 -26.61 8.67
N ASN A 105 7.36 -25.64 9.50
CA ASN A 105 7.76 -25.87 10.89
C ASN A 105 6.63 -26.46 11.74
N SER A 106 5.39 -26.05 11.48
CA SER A 106 4.21 -26.64 12.10
C SER A 106 4.00 -28.09 11.69
N LEU A 107 4.30 -28.44 10.42
CA LEU A 107 4.30 -29.83 9.95
C LEU A 107 5.38 -30.64 10.68
N LEU A 108 6.63 -30.18 10.70
CA LEU A 108 7.73 -30.84 11.41
C LEU A 108 7.39 -31.06 12.89
N SER A 109 6.79 -30.07 13.55
CA SER A 109 6.39 -30.18 14.95
C SER A 109 5.22 -31.15 15.20
N ARG A 110 4.37 -31.43 14.20
CA ARG A 110 3.32 -32.46 14.29
C ARG A 110 3.88 -33.86 14.05
N ILE A 111 4.80 -33.99 13.11
CA ILE A 111 5.55 -35.22 12.85
C ILE A 111 6.30 -35.66 14.12
N GLU A 112 7.06 -34.76 14.74
CA GLU A 112 7.83 -35.06 15.97
C GLU A 112 6.94 -35.46 17.16
N ARG A 113 5.70 -34.98 17.21
CA ARG A 113 4.75 -35.32 18.27
C ARG A 113 4.01 -36.65 18.00
N GLY A 114 4.37 -37.37 16.94
CA GLY A 114 3.69 -38.61 16.55
C GLY A 114 2.23 -38.40 16.14
N SER A 115 1.85 -37.18 15.76
CA SER A 115 0.45 -36.84 15.42
C SER A 115 0.02 -37.36 14.04
N LEU A 116 0.94 -37.95 13.29
CA LEU A 116 0.74 -38.54 11.97
C LEU A 116 1.08 -40.03 12.08
N GLU A 117 0.05 -40.87 12.02
CA GLU A 117 0.22 -42.32 12.07
C GLU A 117 0.98 -42.80 10.83
N GLY A 118 1.92 -43.74 11.00
CA GLY A 118 2.75 -44.29 9.93
C GLY A 118 3.99 -43.45 9.54
N TRP A 119 4.30 -42.39 10.30
CA TRP A 119 5.57 -41.69 10.16
C TRP A 119 6.64 -42.34 11.06
N GLU A 120 7.55 -43.11 10.47
CA GLU A 120 8.80 -43.51 11.13
C GLU A 120 9.90 -42.52 10.74
N ASP A 121 10.73 -42.10 11.69
CA ASP A 121 11.83 -41.12 11.55
C ASP A 121 12.98 -41.57 10.62
N LYS A 122 12.73 -42.59 9.79
CA LYS A 122 13.66 -43.11 8.77
C LYS A 122 13.52 -42.28 7.49
N LYS A 123 14.61 -42.19 6.73
CA LYS A 123 14.65 -41.61 5.38
C LYS A 123 13.64 -42.35 4.48
N GLN A 124 12.40 -41.88 4.45
CA GLN A 124 11.32 -42.46 3.64
C GLN A 124 11.48 -42.03 2.19
N GLU A 125 11.22 -42.97 1.28
CA GLU A 125 11.25 -42.68 -0.15
C GLU A 125 10.15 -41.68 -0.52
N PHE A 126 10.43 -40.80 -1.47
CA PHE A 126 9.47 -39.81 -1.95
C PHE A 126 8.14 -40.44 -2.43
N ARG A 127 8.19 -41.65 -3.01
CA ARG A 127 7.01 -42.38 -3.49
C ARG A 127 6.06 -42.76 -2.35
N GLU A 128 6.60 -43.19 -1.21
CA GLU A 128 5.82 -43.57 -0.02
C GLU A 128 5.14 -42.33 0.60
N LEU A 129 5.91 -41.25 0.78
CA LEU A 129 5.39 -39.97 1.26
C LEU A 129 4.29 -39.42 0.35
N ALA A 130 4.48 -39.55 -0.97
CA ALA A 130 3.49 -39.14 -1.95
C ALA A 130 2.22 -40.00 -1.89
N GLN A 131 2.25 -41.24 -1.43
CA GLN A 131 1.04 -42.08 -1.32
C GLN A 131 0.29 -41.86 0.01
N ASN A 132 0.94 -41.26 1.02
CA ASN A 132 0.33 -40.99 2.31
C ASN A 132 -0.76 -39.89 2.22
N GLN A 133 -2.03 -40.33 2.25
CA GLN A 133 -3.19 -39.42 2.15
C GLN A 133 -3.31 -38.48 3.36
N GLN A 134 -3.04 -38.97 4.57
CA GLN A 134 -3.12 -38.18 5.79
C GLN A 134 -2.11 -37.03 5.78
N LEU A 135 -0.88 -37.31 5.35
CA LEU A 135 0.17 -36.30 5.17
C LEU A 135 -0.26 -35.22 4.16
N ARG A 136 -0.81 -35.61 3.00
CA ARG A 136 -1.27 -34.65 2.00
C ARG A 136 -2.42 -33.76 2.49
N GLN A 137 -3.35 -34.33 3.24
CA GLN A 137 -4.46 -33.58 3.85
C GLN A 137 -3.94 -32.58 4.88
N GLU A 138 -2.99 -32.99 5.73
CA GLU A 138 -2.37 -32.14 6.73
C GLU A 138 -1.58 -30.99 6.08
N ILE A 139 -0.75 -31.29 5.07
CA ILE A 139 -0.04 -30.27 4.27
C ILE A 139 -1.05 -29.27 3.71
N SER A 140 -2.13 -29.75 3.10
CA SER A 140 -3.17 -28.88 2.51
C SER A 140 -3.87 -28.01 3.57
N SER A 141 -4.10 -28.55 4.77
CA SER A 141 -4.70 -27.83 5.90
C SER A 141 -3.79 -26.71 6.40
N LEU A 142 -2.51 -27.00 6.62
CA LEU A 142 -1.51 -26.02 7.06
C LEU A 142 -1.30 -24.92 6.02
N LEU A 143 -1.22 -25.28 4.74
CA LEU A 143 -1.10 -24.29 3.66
C LEU A 143 -2.33 -23.37 3.61
N ARG A 144 -3.54 -23.90 3.75
CA ARG A 144 -4.76 -23.06 3.83
C ARG A 144 -4.76 -22.15 5.06
N PHE A 145 -4.33 -22.65 6.21
CA PHE A 145 -4.29 -21.87 7.45
C PHE A 145 -3.29 -20.70 7.37
N TYR A 146 -2.05 -20.97 6.96
CA TYR A 146 -0.99 -19.95 6.97
C TYR A 146 -0.97 -19.05 5.72
N MET A 147 -1.49 -19.53 4.59
CA MET A 147 -1.46 -18.79 3.32
C MET A 147 -2.84 -18.32 2.86
N GLY A 148 -3.94 -18.81 3.45
CA GLY A 148 -5.31 -18.53 2.99
C GLY A 148 -5.76 -17.08 3.16
N SER A 149 -5.20 -16.34 4.12
CA SER A 149 -5.48 -14.91 4.31
C SER A 149 -5.10 -14.04 3.11
N ILE A 150 -4.25 -14.55 2.22
CA ILE A 150 -3.76 -13.84 1.02
C ILE A 150 -4.89 -13.56 0.03
N LYS A 151 -5.95 -14.39 0.00
CA LYS A 151 -7.18 -14.13 -0.76
C LYS A 151 -7.80 -12.79 -0.36
N ASN A 152 -7.84 -12.50 0.93
CA ASN A 152 -8.41 -11.26 1.47
C ASN A 152 -7.50 -10.07 1.18
N ILE A 153 -6.19 -10.26 1.28
CA ILE A 153 -5.20 -9.22 0.94
C ILE A 153 -5.31 -8.82 -0.54
N GLU A 154 -5.45 -9.78 -1.46
CA GLU A 154 -5.59 -9.48 -2.89
C GLU A 154 -6.94 -8.82 -3.21
N LYS A 155 -8.03 -9.21 -2.52
CA LYS A 155 -9.32 -8.50 -2.65
C LYS A 155 -9.22 -7.05 -2.18
N LEU A 156 -8.64 -6.82 -1.00
CA LEU A 156 -8.44 -5.48 -0.46
C LEU A 156 -7.51 -4.67 -1.36
N ARG A 157 -6.41 -5.26 -1.85
CA ARG A 157 -5.53 -4.64 -2.84
C ARG A 157 -6.29 -4.18 -4.08
N LYS A 158 -7.15 -5.02 -4.66
CA LYS A 158 -7.95 -4.64 -5.85
C LYS A 158 -8.92 -3.50 -5.55
N ALA A 159 -9.56 -3.52 -4.37
CA ALA A 159 -10.44 -2.45 -3.94
C ALA A 159 -9.67 -1.14 -3.75
N VAL A 160 -8.51 -1.17 -3.11
CA VAL A 160 -7.58 -0.04 -2.95
C VAL A 160 -7.09 0.46 -4.31
N THR A 161 -6.76 -0.44 -5.22
CA THR A 161 -6.32 -0.09 -6.58
C THR A 161 -7.42 0.66 -7.33
N LYS A 162 -8.64 0.15 -7.28
CA LYS A 162 -9.82 0.79 -7.90
C LYS A 162 -10.12 2.15 -7.28
N ALA A 163 -10.00 2.26 -5.95
CA ALA A 163 -10.34 3.49 -5.25
C ALA A 163 -9.22 4.53 -5.32
N LEU A 164 -7.94 4.16 -5.17
CA LEU A 164 -6.83 5.08 -4.91
C LEU A 164 -5.73 5.05 -6.00
N GLY A 165 -5.81 4.11 -6.94
CA GLY A 165 -4.86 3.95 -8.05
C GLY A 165 -3.86 2.81 -7.86
N ASP A 166 -3.25 2.37 -8.98
CA ASP A 166 -2.38 1.19 -9.08
C ASP A 166 -1.15 1.24 -8.16
N GLU A 167 -0.52 2.40 -8.02
CA GLU A 167 0.66 2.54 -7.16
C GLU A 167 0.34 2.31 -5.68
N VAL A 168 -0.81 2.82 -5.23
CA VAL A 168 -1.27 2.69 -3.85
C VAL A 168 -1.67 1.25 -3.56
N GLY A 169 -2.30 0.58 -4.53
CA GLY A 169 -2.62 -0.84 -4.45
C GLY A 169 -1.39 -1.71 -4.20
N LYS A 170 -0.29 -1.48 -4.92
CA LYS A 170 0.96 -2.26 -4.74
C LYS A 170 1.55 -2.09 -3.34
N GLU A 171 1.65 -0.87 -2.83
CA GLU A 171 2.20 -0.61 -1.49
C GLU A 171 1.29 -1.12 -0.37
N ALA A 172 -0.02 -1.00 -0.55
CA ALA A 172 -0.98 -1.60 0.37
C ALA A 172 -0.76 -3.12 0.45
N ALA A 173 -0.58 -3.82 -0.67
CA ALA A 173 -0.31 -5.25 -0.66
C ALA A 173 0.96 -5.61 0.13
N GLU A 174 2.04 -4.84 0.02
CA GLU A 174 3.28 -5.04 0.79
C GLU A 174 3.03 -4.93 2.30
N LEU A 175 2.27 -3.94 2.71
CA LEU A 175 2.00 -3.67 4.13
C LEU A 175 1.01 -4.67 4.72
N LEU A 176 0.00 -5.04 3.95
CA LEU A 176 -1.04 -6.01 4.31
C LEU A 176 -0.50 -7.45 4.31
N PHE A 177 0.63 -7.73 3.66
CA PHE A 177 1.13 -9.10 3.58
C PHE A 177 1.53 -9.68 4.95
N ASP A 178 1.95 -8.86 5.91
CA ASP A 178 2.35 -9.30 7.25
C ASP A 178 1.22 -9.17 8.30
N ILE A 179 -0.06 -9.02 7.90
CA ILE A 179 -1.18 -8.87 8.84
C ILE A 179 -1.24 -10.00 9.88
N ASP A 180 -1.05 -11.25 9.46
CA ASP A 180 -1.17 -12.43 10.34
C ASP A 180 0.07 -12.64 11.24
N ILE A 181 1.03 -11.72 11.14
CA ILE A 181 2.29 -11.74 11.87
C ILE A 181 2.28 -10.64 12.95
N ASP A 182 1.60 -9.52 12.69
CA ASP A 182 1.62 -8.34 13.55
C ASP A 182 0.19 -7.82 13.84
N PRO A 183 -0.27 -7.85 15.11
CA PRO A 183 -1.58 -7.32 15.52
C PRO A 183 -1.80 -5.85 15.12
N TYR A 184 -0.75 -5.03 15.05
CA TYR A 184 -0.86 -3.64 14.62
C TYR A 184 -1.25 -3.54 13.15
N ARG A 185 -0.74 -4.45 12.30
CA ARG A 185 -1.07 -4.48 10.87
C ARG A 185 -2.49 -4.94 10.60
N ALA A 186 -3.06 -5.80 11.45
CA ALA A 186 -4.48 -6.14 11.38
C ALA A 186 -5.36 -4.91 11.60
N ARG A 187 -5.00 -4.03 12.54
CA ARG A 187 -5.70 -2.76 12.75
C ARG A 187 -5.57 -1.84 11.54
N LEU A 188 -4.38 -1.72 10.97
CA LEU A 188 -4.14 -0.92 9.76
C LEU A 188 -4.93 -1.41 8.55
N ALA A 189 -5.05 -2.73 8.37
CA ALA A 189 -5.87 -3.33 7.32
C ALA A 189 -7.33 -2.91 7.45
N LYS A 190 -7.88 -2.94 8.66
CA LYS A 190 -9.25 -2.50 8.93
C LYS A 190 -9.45 -1.01 8.64
N ILE A 191 -8.49 -0.16 9.02
CA ILE A 191 -8.52 1.28 8.69
C ILE A 191 -8.56 1.49 7.18
N LEU A 192 -7.71 0.76 6.45
CA LEU A 192 -7.62 0.85 4.99
C LEU A 192 -8.90 0.35 4.32
N GLU A 193 -9.47 -0.74 4.80
CA GLU A 193 -10.74 -1.28 4.33
C GLU A 193 -11.87 -0.28 4.49
N SER A 194 -12.07 0.24 5.72
CA SER A 194 -13.07 1.28 5.97
C SER A 194 -12.82 2.54 5.15
N LEU A 195 -11.56 2.97 4.96
CA LEU A 195 -11.22 4.11 4.12
C LEU A 195 -11.67 3.91 2.66
N VAL A 196 -11.44 2.71 2.11
CA VAL A 196 -11.83 2.38 0.74
C VAL A 196 -13.35 2.32 0.60
N GLU A 197 -14.06 1.77 1.59
CA GLU A 197 -15.52 1.77 1.63
C GLU A 197 -16.08 3.19 1.67
N THR A 198 -15.59 4.04 2.59
CA THR A 198 -16.05 5.43 2.69
C THR A 198 -15.80 6.19 1.39
N ILE A 199 -14.61 6.07 0.79
CA ILE A 199 -14.29 6.76 -0.47
C ILE A 199 -15.16 6.25 -1.62
N SER A 200 -15.49 4.97 -1.64
CA SER A 200 -16.35 4.38 -2.68
C SER A 200 -17.81 4.80 -2.52
N ALA A 201 -18.27 5.04 -1.30
CA ALA A 201 -19.62 5.51 -0.99
C ALA A 201 -19.83 7.01 -1.25
N VAL A 202 -18.76 7.81 -1.28
CA VAL A 202 -18.83 9.24 -1.62
C VAL A 202 -19.21 9.37 -3.10
N GLN A 203 -20.50 9.57 -3.36
CA GLN A 203 -21.00 9.90 -4.69
C GLN A 203 -20.35 11.19 -5.19
N THR A 204 -19.92 11.19 -6.45
CA THR A 204 -19.39 12.36 -7.16
C THR A 204 -20.49 13.34 -7.56
N GLU A 205 -21.41 13.62 -6.66
CA GLU A 205 -22.45 14.63 -6.84
C GLU A 205 -22.13 15.83 -5.95
N MET A 206 -21.16 16.63 -6.40
CA MET A 206 -21.21 18.06 -6.11
C MET A 206 -21.20 18.74 -7.45
N GLU A 207 -22.26 19.47 -7.74
CA GLU A 207 -22.31 20.36 -8.89
C GLU A 207 -21.01 21.17 -8.90
N GLN A 208 -20.27 21.08 -10.01
CA GLN A 208 -19.22 22.04 -10.25
C GLN A 208 -19.93 23.39 -10.34
N GLY A 209 -19.91 24.14 -9.23
CA GLY A 209 -20.33 25.52 -9.23
C GLY A 209 -19.66 26.23 -10.43
N PRO A 210 -20.34 27.20 -11.04
CA PRO A 210 -19.97 27.75 -12.33
C PRO A 210 -18.46 28.01 -12.37
N LEU A 211 -17.81 27.51 -13.42
CA LEU A 211 -16.44 27.82 -13.79
C LEU A 211 -16.38 29.34 -14.05
N SER A 212 -16.34 30.12 -12.98
CA SER A 212 -16.00 31.53 -13.01
C SER A 212 -14.63 31.59 -13.65
N GLU A 213 -14.59 32.15 -14.87
CA GLU A 213 -13.35 32.44 -15.58
C GLU A 213 -12.37 33.01 -14.57
N ARG A 214 -11.20 32.37 -14.48
CA ARG A 214 -10.18 32.67 -13.49
C ARG A 214 -9.78 34.15 -13.59
N ARG A 215 -10.46 35.01 -12.82
CA ARG A 215 -10.04 36.40 -12.62
C ARG A 215 -8.70 36.31 -11.90
N GLY A 216 -7.62 36.66 -12.60
CA GLY A 216 -6.32 36.83 -11.96
C GLY A 216 -6.46 37.82 -10.80
N VAL A 217 -5.73 37.57 -9.72
CA VAL A 217 -5.73 38.46 -8.56
C VAL A 217 -4.97 39.72 -8.93
N VAL A 218 -5.47 40.89 -8.53
CA VAL A 218 -4.78 42.16 -8.76
C VAL A 218 -3.44 42.13 -8.01
N SER A 219 -2.34 42.07 -8.75
CA SER A 219 -0.98 42.00 -8.20
C SER A 219 -0.27 43.34 -8.22
N GLY A 220 -0.78 44.32 -8.96
CA GLY A 220 -0.12 45.61 -9.10
C GLY A 220 -0.80 46.50 -10.14
N VAL A 221 -0.09 47.53 -10.57
CA VAL A 221 -0.52 48.48 -11.59
C VAL A 221 0.51 48.47 -12.71
N THR A 222 0.05 48.26 -13.95
CA THR A 222 0.88 48.33 -15.16
C THR A 222 0.29 49.33 -16.14
N ARG A 223 1.06 49.70 -17.17
CA ARG A 223 0.54 50.45 -18.31
C ARG A 223 -0.27 49.55 -19.23
N LEU A 224 -1.25 50.16 -19.89
CA LEU A 224 -2.07 49.55 -20.92
C LEU A 224 -1.20 48.98 -22.06
N ARG A 225 -1.42 47.71 -22.43
CA ARG A 225 -0.69 47.06 -23.54
C ARG A 225 -1.57 46.92 -24.77
N ALA A 226 -2.82 46.46 -24.56
CA ALA A 226 -3.85 46.30 -25.57
C ALA A 226 -5.14 47.02 -25.16
N PHE A 227 -5.98 47.37 -26.14
CA PHE A 227 -7.26 48.04 -25.89
C PHE A 227 -8.25 47.17 -25.10
N SER A 228 -8.16 45.83 -25.21
CA SER A 228 -8.93 44.89 -24.39
C SER A 228 -8.66 45.06 -22.89
N ASP A 229 -7.50 45.61 -22.51
CA ASP A 229 -7.12 45.81 -21.11
C ASP A 229 -7.85 46.97 -20.44
N LEU A 230 -8.58 47.81 -21.20
CA LEU A 230 -9.38 48.92 -20.66
C LEU A 230 -10.41 48.45 -19.63
N GLN A 231 -10.89 47.21 -19.74
CA GLN A 231 -11.78 46.60 -18.73
C GLN A 231 -11.15 46.58 -17.33
N ARG A 232 -9.81 46.59 -17.25
CA ARG A 232 -9.02 46.60 -16.02
C ARG A 232 -8.47 47.99 -15.65
N ALA A 233 -9.01 49.07 -16.22
CA ALA A 233 -8.59 50.43 -15.90
C ALA A 233 -8.64 50.70 -14.38
N THR A 234 -7.58 51.31 -13.85
CA THR A 234 -7.54 51.72 -12.44
C THR A 234 -8.58 52.80 -12.15
N ASN A 235 -8.91 53.00 -10.87
CA ASN A 235 -9.82 54.08 -10.46
C ASN A 235 -9.32 55.45 -10.92
N LEU A 236 -7.99 55.67 -10.96
CA LEU A 236 -7.40 56.89 -11.49
C LEU A 236 -7.68 57.06 -12.99
N SER A 237 -7.47 56.02 -13.80
CA SER A 237 -7.75 56.05 -15.25
C SER A 237 -9.24 56.29 -15.53
N LYS A 238 -10.13 55.71 -14.72
CA LYS A 238 -11.58 55.95 -14.79
C LYS A 238 -11.94 57.39 -14.40
N ALA A 239 -11.30 57.94 -13.36
CA ALA A 239 -11.51 59.32 -12.94
C ALA A 239 -11.07 60.33 -14.01
N ILE A 240 -9.96 60.06 -14.72
CA ILE A 240 -9.51 60.90 -15.84
C ILE A 240 -10.55 60.94 -16.95
N TYR A 241 -11.19 59.80 -17.29
CA TYR A 241 -12.26 59.77 -18.29
C TYR A 241 -13.45 60.66 -17.91
N ILE A 242 -13.82 60.67 -16.63
CA ILE A 242 -14.94 61.46 -16.12
C ILE A 242 -14.60 62.96 -16.13
N GLN A 243 -13.38 63.33 -15.73
CA GLN A 243 -12.97 64.73 -15.59
C GLN A 243 -12.50 65.39 -16.89
N SER A 244 -11.75 64.68 -17.74
CA SER A 244 -11.27 65.21 -19.02
C SER A 244 -11.14 64.10 -20.05
N LYS A 245 -12.04 64.13 -21.03
CA LYS A 245 -12.07 63.17 -22.13
C LYS A 245 -10.87 63.36 -23.06
N GLU A 246 -10.37 64.59 -23.18
CA GLU A 246 -9.21 64.96 -23.99
C GLU A 246 -7.94 64.35 -23.40
N LEU A 247 -7.73 64.50 -22.09
CA LEU A 247 -6.60 63.90 -21.38
C LEU A 247 -6.69 62.37 -21.39
N PHE A 248 -7.89 61.82 -21.22
CA PHE A 248 -8.11 60.38 -21.34
C PHE A 248 -7.77 59.87 -22.74
N GLY A 249 -8.24 60.55 -23.78
CA GLY A 249 -7.97 60.22 -25.18
C GLY A 249 -6.49 60.28 -25.51
N TYR A 250 -5.80 61.33 -25.05
CA TYR A 250 -4.34 61.45 -25.19
C TYR A 250 -3.59 60.30 -24.49
N LYS A 251 -3.97 59.98 -23.24
CA LYS A 251 -3.35 58.88 -22.49
C LYS A 251 -3.66 57.50 -23.07
N LEU A 252 -4.85 57.34 -23.64
CA LEU A 252 -5.25 56.12 -24.33
C LEU A 252 -4.43 55.94 -25.61
N ALA A 253 -4.30 56.99 -26.43
CA ALA A 253 -3.52 56.97 -27.67
C ALA A 253 -2.03 56.70 -27.41
N THR A 254 -1.48 57.26 -26.33
CA THR A 254 -0.07 57.06 -25.94
C THR A 254 0.17 55.80 -25.10
N LYS A 255 -0.86 54.96 -24.91
CA LYS A 255 -0.82 53.76 -24.04
C LYS A 255 -0.25 54.01 -22.64
N SER A 256 -0.48 55.21 -22.10
CA SER A 256 0.02 55.65 -20.79
C SER A 256 -1.02 55.56 -19.66
N LEU A 257 -2.21 55.04 -19.95
CA LEU A 257 -3.21 54.71 -18.95
C LEU A 257 -2.75 53.56 -18.04
N SER A 258 -3.06 53.69 -16.76
CA SER A 258 -2.80 52.67 -15.74
C SER A 258 -3.95 51.67 -15.69
N ILE A 259 -3.61 50.39 -15.69
CA ILE A 259 -4.52 49.25 -15.52
C ILE A 259 -4.06 48.40 -14.34
N TYR A 260 -5.00 47.68 -13.71
CA TYR A 260 -4.67 46.66 -12.72
C TYR A 260 -4.01 45.46 -13.43
N ASP A 261 -2.81 45.09 -12.97
CA ASP A 261 -2.13 43.88 -13.41
C ASP A 261 -2.72 42.66 -12.70
N ALA A 262 -2.95 41.59 -13.44
CA ALA A 262 -3.60 40.39 -12.92
C ALA A 262 -2.64 39.21 -13.08
N THR A 263 -2.17 38.68 -11.96
CA THR A 263 -1.35 37.46 -11.96
C THR A 263 -2.22 36.24 -11.76
N LEU A 264 -1.83 35.13 -12.39
CA LEU A 264 -2.40 33.82 -12.10
C LEU A 264 -2.11 33.46 -10.64
N ASP A 265 -3.15 33.19 -9.85
CA ASP A 265 -2.97 32.72 -8.48
C ASP A 265 -2.37 31.31 -8.50
N THR A 266 -1.09 31.23 -8.14
CA THR A 266 -0.34 29.98 -8.07
C THR A 266 -0.53 29.25 -6.75
N ARG A 267 -1.10 29.88 -5.71
CA ARG A 267 -1.21 29.30 -4.35
C ARG A 267 -2.12 28.07 -4.30
N GLU A 268 -1.86 27.21 -3.32
CA GLU A 268 -2.71 26.05 -3.02
C GLU A 268 -4.08 26.54 -2.55
N LYS A 269 -5.15 26.03 -3.15
CA LYS A 269 -6.51 26.51 -2.88
C LYS A 269 -7.11 25.92 -1.62
N ILE A 270 -6.64 24.75 -1.22
CA ILE A 270 -7.17 24.00 -0.08
C ILE A 270 -6.00 23.51 0.77
N TYR A 271 -5.95 23.95 2.03
CA TYR A 271 -4.99 23.47 3.02
C TYR A 271 -5.72 22.61 4.05
N LEU A 272 -5.39 21.32 4.09
CA LEU A 272 -6.01 20.32 4.94
C LEU A 272 -5.07 19.96 6.09
N LEU A 273 -5.58 20.02 7.31
CA LEU A 273 -4.89 19.56 8.51
C LEU A 273 -5.70 18.41 9.11
N VAL A 274 -5.07 17.23 9.21
CA VAL A 274 -5.70 16.03 9.79
C VAL A 274 -5.01 15.70 11.10
N ASP A 275 -5.77 15.69 12.20
CA ASP A 275 -5.27 15.27 13.51
C ASP A 275 -4.94 13.77 13.49
N LYS A 276 -3.77 13.41 14.00
CA LYS A 276 -3.25 12.04 14.15
C LYS A 276 -3.00 11.67 15.62
N SER A 277 -3.50 12.46 16.58
CA SER A 277 -3.40 12.16 18.00
C SER A 277 -4.03 10.80 18.36
N GLY A 278 -3.62 10.21 19.49
CA GLY A 278 -4.14 8.92 19.94
C GLY A 278 -5.67 8.86 20.02
N SER A 279 -6.32 10.00 20.28
CA SER A 279 -7.79 10.12 20.35
C SER A 279 -8.50 9.86 19.01
N MET A 280 -7.80 10.02 17.89
CA MET A 280 -8.32 9.85 16.54
C MET A 280 -8.45 8.38 16.12
N PHE A 281 -7.86 7.46 16.89
CA PHE A 281 -8.00 6.02 16.69
C PHE A 281 -9.25 5.43 17.38
N TYR A 282 -9.97 6.22 18.19
CA TYR A 282 -11.25 5.80 18.75
C TYR A 282 -12.36 5.87 17.69
N THR A 283 -13.37 5.01 17.85
CA THR A 283 -14.55 4.94 16.98
C THR A 283 -15.43 6.17 17.18
N LEU A 284 -16.11 6.58 16.12
CA LEU A 284 -17.18 7.57 16.22
C LEU A 284 -18.41 6.93 16.88
N TYR A 285 -18.96 7.58 17.89
CA TYR A 285 -20.25 7.21 18.44
C TYR A 285 -21.23 8.31 18.07
N ASP A 286 -22.12 8.04 17.12
CA ASP A 286 -23.06 9.05 16.59
C ASP A 286 -24.48 8.89 17.16
N GLY A 287 -24.62 8.24 18.33
CA GLY A 287 -25.88 8.15 19.09
C GLY A 287 -27.02 7.34 18.47
N VAL A 288 -27.00 7.09 17.15
CA VAL A 288 -28.09 6.45 16.39
C VAL A 288 -27.63 5.16 15.70
N ALA A 289 -26.34 5.04 15.38
CA ALA A 289 -25.71 3.80 14.94
C ALA A 289 -24.26 3.77 15.43
N MET A 290 -23.84 2.64 16.02
CA MET A 290 -22.42 2.38 16.28
C MET A 290 -21.72 2.09 14.95
N ASP A 291 -21.33 3.14 14.22
CA ASP A 291 -20.36 2.97 13.15
C ASP A 291 -19.00 2.69 13.79
N MET A 292 -18.51 1.45 13.68
CA MET A 292 -17.24 0.99 14.24
C MET A 292 -16.01 1.62 13.53
N THR A 293 -16.24 2.65 12.72
CA THR A 293 -15.23 3.37 11.95
C THR A 293 -14.49 4.38 12.83
N GLN A 294 -13.16 4.39 12.71
CA GLN A 294 -12.29 5.29 13.48
C GLN A 294 -12.40 6.73 12.96
N LYS A 295 -12.29 7.72 13.85
CA LYS A 295 -12.32 9.16 13.49
C LYS A 295 -11.29 9.50 12.42
N ILE A 296 -10.08 8.93 12.52
CA ILE A 296 -9.01 9.16 11.55
C ILE A 296 -9.35 8.64 10.16
N THR A 297 -10.10 7.54 10.06
CA THR A 297 -10.55 6.99 8.78
C THR A 297 -11.48 7.98 8.08
N TRP A 298 -12.47 8.52 8.80
CA TRP A 298 -13.40 9.52 8.28
C TRP A 298 -12.70 10.82 7.85
N ALA A 299 -11.85 11.37 8.73
CA ALA A 299 -11.11 12.59 8.42
C ALA A 299 -10.21 12.42 7.19
N THR A 300 -9.57 11.26 7.06
CA THR A 300 -8.70 10.97 5.92
C THR A 300 -9.50 10.67 4.65
N ALA A 301 -10.64 10.00 4.74
CA ALA A 301 -11.54 9.77 3.61
C ALA A 301 -12.00 11.09 3.01
N LEU A 302 -12.43 12.04 3.85
CA LEU A 302 -12.82 13.38 3.44
C LEU A 302 -11.65 14.11 2.77
N ALA A 303 -10.46 14.06 3.37
CA ALA A 303 -9.28 14.69 2.81
C ALA A 303 -8.91 14.13 1.43
N VAL A 304 -8.89 12.80 1.28
CA VAL A 304 -8.64 12.14 -0.01
C VAL A 304 -9.70 12.54 -1.03
N ALA A 305 -10.97 12.61 -0.65
CA ALA A 305 -12.05 13.03 -1.54
C ALA A 305 -11.85 14.49 -2.02
N LEU A 306 -11.43 15.40 -1.14
CA LEU A 306 -11.13 16.79 -1.49
C LEU A 306 -9.88 16.90 -2.40
N MET A 307 -8.83 16.13 -2.11
CA MET A 307 -7.59 16.13 -2.90
C MET A 307 -7.79 15.51 -4.30
N LYS A 308 -8.68 14.53 -4.46
CA LYS A 308 -9.05 14.03 -5.80
C LYS A 308 -9.76 15.08 -6.65
N ARG A 309 -10.49 16.00 -6.02
CA ARG A 309 -11.28 17.02 -6.71
C ARG A 309 -10.49 18.30 -6.98
N SER A 310 -9.58 18.69 -6.08
CA SER A 310 -8.72 19.87 -6.26
C SER A 310 -7.32 19.46 -6.70
N ARG A 311 -6.88 19.96 -7.87
CA ARG A 311 -5.47 19.83 -8.31
C ARG A 311 -4.48 20.66 -7.49
N LYS A 312 -4.99 21.56 -6.63
CA LYS A 312 -4.22 22.48 -5.79
C LYS A 312 -4.64 22.33 -4.34
N SER A 313 -4.21 21.24 -3.73
CA SER A 313 -4.50 20.91 -2.34
C SER A 313 -3.24 20.42 -1.63
N LEU A 314 -3.04 20.90 -0.41
CA LEU A 314 -1.94 20.51 0.47
C LEU A 314 -2.52 19.88 1.73
N LEU A 315 -2.10 18.66 2.06
CA LEU A 315 -2.48 18.01 3.30
C LEU A 315 -1.29 17.91 4.26
N ARG A 316 -1.53 18.11 5.55
CA ARG A 316 -0.58 17.77 6.62
C ARG A 316 -1.28 16.98 7.72
N PHE A 317 -0.64 15.91 8.16
CA PHE A 317 -0.97 15.32 9.45
C PHE A 317 -0.32 16.13 10.57
N PHE A 318 -0.91 16.12 11.77
CA PHE A 318 -0.29 16.68 12.96
C PHE A 318 -0.61 15.85 14.21
N ASP A 319 0.32 15.83 15.15
CA ASP A 319 0.13 15.34 16.52
C ASP A 319 0.80 16.32 17.51
N GLN A 320 1.90 15.93 18.15
CA GLN A 320 2.81 16.85 18.85
C GLN A 320 3.61 17.70 17.86
N MET A 321 3.81 17.24 16.63
CA MET A 321 4.50 17.97 15.56
C MET A 321 3.71 17.96 14.26
N VAL A 322 3.96 18.95 13.41
CA VAL A 322 3.37 19.03 12.06
C VAL A 322 4.21 18.22 11.10
N TYR A 323 3.60 17.23 10.45
CA TYR A 323 4.27 16.36 9.50
C TYR A 323 4.55 17.08 8.18
N PRO A 324 5.50 16.58 7.36
CA PRO A 324 5.75 17.14 6.04
C PRO A 324 4.49 17.22 5.17
N PRO A 325 4.39 18.23 4.30
CA PRO A 325 3.29 18.37 3.36
C PRO A 325 3.15 17.16 2.43
N ILE A 326 1.91 16.71 2.26
CA ILE A 326 1.50 15.65 1.38
C ILE A 326 0.64 16.23 0.26
N THR A 327 1.07 16.01 -0.97
CA THR A 327 0.36 16.42 -2.19
C THR A 327 -0.18 15.22 -2.97
N ASN A 328 0.25 14.00 -2.64
CA ASN A 328 -0.16 12.76 -3.29
C ASN A 328 -0.91 11.85 -2.31
N ILE A 329 -2.03 11.28 -2.77
CA ILE A 329 -2.85 10.29 -2.05
C ILE A 329 -2.02 9.09 -1.57
N LYS A 330 -1.00 8.70 -2.34
CA LYS A 330 -0.05 7.65 -1.98
C LYS A 330 0.63 7.90 -0.63
N ASP A 331 1.10 9.12 -0.41
CA ASP A 331 1.81 9.47 0.81
C ASP A 331 0.85 9.61 2.01
N ILE A 332 -0.45 9.85 1.77
CA ILE A 332 -1.49 9.82 2.79
C ILE A 332 -1.64 8.40 3.34
N VAL A 333 -1.74 7.40 2.46
CA VAL A 333 -1.83 6.00 2.86
C VAL A 333 -0.55 5.58 3.57
N LYS A 334 0.64 5.97 3.10
CA LYS A 334 1.89 5.75 3.85
C LYS A 334 1.88 6.40 5.23
N ALA A 335 1.41 7.63 5.34
CA ALA A 335 1.38 8.36 6.60
C ALA A 335 0.37 7.76 7.58
N LEU A 336 -0.76 7.24 7.10
CA LEU A 336 -1.71 6.46 7.90
C LEU A 336 -1.12 5.12 8.35
N LEU A 337 -0.42 4.42 7.47
CA LEU A 337 0.12 3.09 7.73
C LEU A 337 1.41 3.13 8.55
N ARG A 338 2.14 4.25 8.54
CA ARG A 338 3.24 4.54 9.46
C ARG A 338 2.66 5.09 10.77
N VAL A 339 2.10 4.24 11.62
CA VAL A 339 1.79 4.64 13.00
C VAL A 339 3.07 4.52 13.83
N LEU A 340 3.45 5.63 14.48
CA LEU A 340 4.51 5.68 15.49
C LEU A 340 4.18 4.66 16.60
N PRO A 341 5.19 4.00 17.19
CA PRO A 341 4.97 3.18 18.37
C PRO A 341 4.26 4.05 19.43
N LEU A 342 3.11 3.55 19.92
CA LEU A 342 2.49 4.07 21.14
C LEU A 342 3.43 3.84 22.32
#